data_AF-A0A2N5P899-F1
#
_entry.id   AF-A0A2N5P899-F1
#
_cell.length_a   1.000
_cell.length_b   1.000
_cell.length_c   1.000
_cell.angle_alpha   90.00
_cell.angle_beta   90.00
_cell.angle_gamma   90.00
#
_symmetry.space_group_name_H-M   'P 1'
#
loop_
_entity.id
_entity.type
_entity.pdbx_description
1 polymer ?
#
loop_
_entity_poly.entity_id
_entity_poly.type
_entity_poly.pdbx_seq_one_letter_code
_entity_poly.pdbx_strand_id
1 'polypeptide(L)'
;MIVGLALVIIIGTICFVVAYYTFLYLGRIINALVDWVSNMASKMDAVVIVAFITGTVSIVGVIISSVVAKIIDYRKSRQDYLAKKREIPYGEFVEMIYKIQQNVKNSGSYTEEMMLEDLSRFSRQITLWGSSKVVQKWVKFRENGAKPDAGTNNLFLMEEIMNEMRKDLGLKKVKKGNLLAFFVNDIKEVLKVKK
;
A
#
# COMPACT_ATOMS: atom_id res chain seq x y z
N MET A 1 -11.85 -10.43 33.38
CA MET A 1 -12.37 -10.49 31.99
C MET A 1 -13.74 -9.82 31.84
N ILE A 2 -14.72 -10.13 32.71
CA ILE A 2 -16.10 -9.59 32.64
C ILE A 2 -16.18 -8.06 32.85
N VAL A 3 -15.45 -7.52 33.83
CA VAL A 3 -15.44 -6.07 34.12
C VAL A 3 -14.86 -5.24 32.97
N GLY A 4 -13.83 -5.75 32.30
CA GLY A 4 -13.24 -5.10 31.12
C GLY A 4 -14.20 -5.07 29.93
N LEU A 5 -14.98 -6.15 29.72
CA LEU A 5 -16.00 -6.20 28.67
C LEU A 5 -17.14 -5.19 28.94
N ALA A 6 -17.57 -5.07 30.20
CA ALA A 6 -18.62 -4.12 30.59
C ALA A 6 -18.21 -2.66 30.34
N LEU A 7 -16.96 -2.29 30.64
CA LEU A 7 -16.44 -0.94 30.38
C LEU A 7 -16.42 -0.59 28.89
N VAL A 8 -16.04 -1.53 28.02
CA VAL A 8 -16.03 -1.30 26.56
C VAL A 8 -17.44 -1.08 26.02
N ILE A 9 -18.43 -1.83 26.53
CA ILE A 9 -19.84 -1.66 26.14
C ILE A 9 -20.35 -0.27 26.56
N ILE A 10 -20.06 0.16 27.80
CA ILE A 10 -20.48 1.48 28.30
C ILE A 10 -19.87 2.60 27.44
N ILE A 11 -18.56 2.55 27.17
CA ILE A 11 -17.89 3.55 26.33
C ILE A 11 -18.48 3.56 24.91
N GLY A 12 -18.72 2.38 24.32
CA GLY A 12 -19.34 2.26 23.00
C GLY A 12 -20.74 2.89 22.95
N THR A 13 -21.57 2.66 23.96
CA THR A 13 -22.91 3.26 24.04
C THR A 13 -22.87 4.78 24.18
N ILE A 14 -21.95 5.32 25.00
CA ILE A 14 -21.77 6.78 25.15
C ILE A 14 -21.35 7.40 23.82
N CYS A 15 -20.38 6.80 23.11
CA CYS A 15 -19.95 7.30 21.80
C CYS A 15 -21.10 7.30 20.78
N PHE A 16 -21.93 6.26 20.78
CA PHE A 16 -23.08 6.17 19.87
C PHE A 16 -24.12 7.25 20.17
N VAL A 17 -24.43 7.48 21.45
CA VAL A 17 -25.37 8.52 21.88
C VAL A 17 -24.88 9.90 21.48
N VAL A 18 -23.58 10.20 21.69
CA VAL A 18 -22.98 11.47 21.27
C VAL A 18 -23.06 11.65 19.75
N ALA A 19 -22.74 10.61 18.97
CA ALA A 19 -22.84 10.66 17.51
C ALA A 19 -24.28 10.86 17.01
N TYR A 20 -25.27 10.25 17.69
CA TYR A 20 -26.67 10.42 17.35
C TYR A 20 -27.15 11.86 17.60
N TYR A 21 -26.80 12.45 18.75
CA TYR A 21 -27.17 13.84 19.06
C TYR A 21 -26.51 14.85 18.13
N THR A 22 -25.24 14.66 17.75
CA THR A 22 -24.57 15.54 16.79
C THR A 22 -25.21 15.45 15.41
N PHE A 23 -25.62 14.26 14.97
CA PHE A 23 -26.34 14.06 13.72
C PHE A 23 -27.70 14.77 13.72
N LEU A 24 -28.47 14.64 14.81
CA LEU A 24 -29.76 15.34 14.94
C LEU A 24 -29.59 16.86 14.94
N TYR A 25 -28.55 17.38 15.60
CA TYR A 25 -28.25 18.81 15.61
C TYR A 25 -27.93 19.34 14.21
N LEU A 26 -27.13 18.60 13.44
CA LEU A 26 -26.85 18.89 12.03
C LEU A 26 -28.13 18.91 11.19
N GLY A 27 -29.02 17.93 11.36
CA GLY A 27 -30.31 17.89 10.66
C GLY A 27 -31.19 19.10 10.93
N ARG A 28 -31.24 19.58 12.18
CA ARG A 28 -31.98 20.81 12.54
C ARG A 28 -31.42 22.06 11.86
N ILE A 29 -30.09 22.18 11.80
CA ILE A 29 -29.45 23.32 11.11
C ILE A 29 -29.78 23.29 9.62
N ILE A 30 -29.74 22.12 8.99
CA ILE A 30 -30.07 21.97 7.56
C ILE A 30 -31.53 22.36 7.31
N ASN A 31 -32.47 21.86 8.12
CA ASN A 31 -33.88 22.20 7.95
C ASN A 31 -34.12 23.71 8.12
N ALA A 32 -33.51 24.34 9.13
CA ALA A 32 -33.60 25.79 9.32
C ALA A 32 -33.06 26.60 8.14
N LEU A 33 -31.97 26.13 7.50
CA LEU A 33 -31.43 26.73 6.29
C LEU A 33 -32.39 26.56 5.10
N VAL A 34 -32.98 25.37 4.93
CA VAL A 34 -33.95 25.10 3.86
C VAL A 34 -35.18 25.98 4.02
N ASP A 35 -35.73 26.10 5.22
CA ASP A 35 -36.90 26.94 5.50
C ASP A 35 -36.60 28.42 5.24
N TRP A 36 -35.41 28.91 5.62
CA TRP A 36 -34.98 30.27 5.34
C TRP A 36 -34.84 30.53 3.83
N VAL A 37 -34.21 29.60 3.08
CA VAL A 37 -34.06 29.69 1.63
C VAL A 37 -35.42 29.62 0.93
N SER A 38 -36.32 28.74 1.37
CA SER A 38 -37.67 28.58 0.80
C SER A 38 -38.50 29.86 0.94
N ASN A 39 -38.47 30.47 2.13
CA ASN A 39 -39.14 31.74 2.42
C ASN A 39 -38.57 32.93 1.63
N MET A 40 -37.28 32.88 1.27
CA MET A 40 -36.66 33.88 0.42
C MET A 40 -37.00 33.65 -1.05
N ALA A 41 -36.93 32.41 -1.52
CA ALA A 41 -37.23 32.02 -2.90
C ALA A 41 -38.70 32.30 -3.27
N SER A 42 -39.65 32.12 -2.34
CA SER A 42 -41.07 32.39 -2.59
C SER A 42 -41.39 33.86 -2.87
N LYS A 43 -40.44 34.77 -2.65
CA LYS A 43 -40.56 36.22 -2.89
C LYS A 43 -39.80 36.69 -4.14
N MET A 44 -39.08 35.79 -4.80
CA MET A 44 -38.22 36.09 -5.95
C MET A 44 -38.86 35.63 -7.27
N ASP A 45 -38.57 36.34 -8.36
CA ASP A 45 -38.95 35.91 -9.69
C ASP A 45 -38.17 34.65 -10.12
N ALA A 46 -38.80 33.79 -10.93
CA ALA A 46 -38.27 32.49 -11.34
C ALA A 46 -36.88 32.60 -11.99
N VAL A 47 -36.63 33.67 -12.75
CA VAL A 47 -35.33 33.94 -13.39
C VAL A 47 -34.21 34.13 -12.35
N VAL A 48 -34.50 34.82 -11.24
CA VAL A 48 -33.52 35.09 -10.18
C VAL A 48 -33.20 33.82 -9.39
N ILE A 49 -34.20 32.96 -9.17
CA ILE A 49 -34.02 31.67 -8.51
C ILE A 49 -33.07 30.77 -9.32
N VAL A 50 -33.26 30.67 -10.63
CA VAL A 50 -32.39 29.86 -11.51
C VAL A 50 -30.95 30.39 -11.52
N ALA A 51 -30.76 31.71 -11.56
CA ALA A 51 -29.43 32.31 -11.48
C ALA A 51 -28.74 31.99 -10.14
N PHE A 52 -29.48 32.04 -9.02
CA PHE A 52 -28.94 31.73 -7.70
C PHE A 52 -28.58 30.25 -7.54
N ILE A 53 -29.42 29.33 -8.03
CA ILE A 53 -29.11 27.90 -8.06
C ILE A 53 -27.85 27.65 -8.90
N THR A 54 -27.75 28.28 -10.06
CA THR A 54 -26.57 28.11 -10.94
C THR A 54 -25.29 28.60 -10.26
N GLY A 55 -25.32 29.78 -9.63
CA GLY A 55 -24.18 30.32 -8.89
C GLY A 55 -23.77 29.46 -7.70
N THR A 56 -24.74 28.99 -6.90
CA THR A 56 -24.48 28.14 -5.74
C THR A 56 -23.94 26.77 -6.13
N VAL A 57 -24.53 26.10 -7.13
CA VAL A 57 -24.04 24.80 -7.63
C VAL A 57 -22.61 24.92 -8.18
N SER A 58 -22.29 26.01 -8.88
CA SER A 58 -20.94 26.25 -9.39
C SER A 58 -19.91 26.36 -8.26
N ILE A 59 -20.18 27.21 -7.25
CA ILE A 59 -19.27 27.40 -6.11
C ILE A 59 -19.10 26.09 -5.33
N VAL A 60 -20.20 25.42 -4.99
CA VAL A 60 -20.19 24.15 -4.25
C VAL A 60 -19.45 23.07 -5.04
N GLY A 61 -19.67 22.98 -6.35
CA GLY A 61 -19.00 22.02 -7.22
C GLY A 61 -17.49 22.19 -7.26
N VAL A 62 -17.00 23.43 -7.33
CA VAL A 62 -15.56 23.74 -7.30
C VAL A 62 -14.94 23.37 -5.94
N ILE A 63 -15.62 23.68 -4.84
CA ILE A 63 -15.13 23.37 -3.49
C ILE A 63 -15.05 21.84 -3.29
N ILE A 64 -16.12 21.10 -3.61
CA ILE A 64 -16.14 19.63 -3.47
C ILE A 64 -15.03 19.02 -4.34
N SER A 65 -14.92 19.46 -5.60
CA SER A 65 -13.90 18.95 -6.52
C SER A 65 -12.48 19.22 -6.01
N SER A 66 -12.23 20.41 -5.44
CA SER A 66 -10.93 20.76 -4.84
C SER A 66 -10.59 19.88 -3.63
N VAL A 67 -11.57 19.62 -2.75
CA VAL A 67 -11.37 18.75 -1.59
C VAL A 67 -11.08 17.32 -2.02
N VAL A 68 -11.85 16.78 -2.97
CA VAL A 68 -11.64 15.42 -3.50
C VAL A 68 -10.28 15.31 -4.18
N ALA A 69 -9.89 16.29 -4.99
CA ALA A 69 -8.58 16.35 -5.63
C ALA A 69 -7.44 16.30 -4.59
N LYS A 70 -7.50 17.13 -3.54
CA LYS A 70 -6.49 17.12 -2.47
C LYS A 70 -6.39 15.76 -1.77
N ILE A 71 -7.51 15.08 -1.53
CA ILE A 71 -7.51 13.75 -0.91
C ILE A 71 -6.82 12.72 -1.82
N ILE A 72 -7.14 12.74 -3.12
CA ILE A 72 -6.53 11.85 -4.11
C ILE A 72 -5.04 12.13 -4.25
N ASP A 73 -4.67 13.40 -4.40
CA ASP A 73 -3.28 13.85 -4.54
C ASP A 73 -2.46 13.46 -3.32
N TYR A 74 -2.97 13.67 -2.11
CA TYR A 74 -2.28 13.27 -0.89
C TYR A 74 -2.01 11.75 -0.86
N ARG A 75 -3.00 10.95 -1.22
CA ARG A 75 -2.84 9.48 -1.29
C ARG A 75 -1.80 9.09 -2.33
N LYS A 76 -1.84 9.70 -3.51
CA LYS A 76 -0.91 9.44 -4.60
C LYS A 76 0.51 9.88 -4.25
N SER A 77 0.71 11.10 -3.77
CA SER A 77 2.02 11.61 -3.34
C SER A 77 2.63 10.74 -2.25
N ARG A 78 1.83 10.24 -1.29
CA ARG A 78 2.33 9.32 -0.27
C ARG A 78 2.77 7.98 -0.88
N GLN A 79 2.01 7.43 -1.83
CA GLN A 79 2.39 6.21 -2.53
C GLN A 79 3.68 6.41 -3.34
N ASP A 80 3.78 7.49 -4.11
CA ASP A 80 4.96 7.83 -4.90
C ASP A 80 6.20 8.04 -4.02
N TYR A 81 6.03 8.71 -2.87
CA TYR A 81 7.10 8.91 -1.89
C TYR A 81 7.62 7.57 -1.35
N LEU A 82 6.72 6.68 -0.92
CA LEU A 82 7.10 5.36 -0.40
C LEU A 82 7.71 4.49 -1.49
N ALA A 83 7.19 4.54 -2.72
CA ALA A 83 7.72 3.79 -3.86
C ALA A 83 9.16 4.23 -4.17
N LYS A 84 9.43 5.54 -4.24
CA LYS A 84 10.79 6.08 -4.43
C LYS A 84 11.77 5.64 -3.34
N LYS A 85 11.33 5.62 -2.08
CA LYS A 85 12.18 5.16 -0.97
C LYS A 85 12.43 3.66 -0.98
N ARG A 86 11.52 2.88 -1.56
CA ARG A 86 11.61 1.42 -1.69
C ARG A 86 12.35 0.95 -2.93
N GLU A 87 12.36 1.76 -3.99
CA GLU A 87 13.05 1.45 -5.25
C GLU A 87 14.53 1.16 -5.02
N ILE A 88 15.20 1.98 -4.21
CA ILE A 88 16.62 1.82 -3.87
C ILE A 88 16.91 0.45 -3.23
N PRO A 89 16.31 0.08 -2.07
CA PRO A 89 16.56 -1.22 -1.45
C PRO A 89 16.15 -2.39 -2.33
N TYR A 90 15.05 -2.27 -3.09
CA TYR A 90 14.59 -3.35 -3.95
C TYR A 90 15.50 -3.52 -5.16
N GLY A 91 16.10 -2.44 -5.67
CA GLY A 91 17.16 -2.48 -6.67
C GLY A 91 18.40 -3.20 -6.16
N GLU A 92 18.87 -2.85 -4.96
CA GLU A 92 20.04 -3.50 -4.33
C GLU A 92 19.83 -5.01 -4.14
N PHE A 93 18.61 -5.44 -3.80
CA PHE A 93 18.27 -6.86 -3.72
C PHE A 93 18.39 -7.58 -5.07
N VAL A 94 17.87 -6.98 -6.14
CA VAL A 94 17.96 -7.55 -7.48
C VAL A 94 19.42 -7.59 -7.95
N GLU A 95 20.20 -6.55 -7.65
CA GLU A 95 21.63 -6.50 -7.95
C GLU A 95 22.41 -7.62 -7.25
N MET A 96 22.12 -7.90 -5.97
CA MET A 96 22.68 -9.02 -5.24
C MET A 96 22.40 -10.36 -5.95
N ILE A 97 21.18 -10.57 -6.48
CA ILE A 97 20.85 -11.77 -7.26
C ILE A 97 21.69 -11.87 -8.54
N TYR A 98 21.89 -10.75 -9.24
CA TYR A 98 22.74 -10.70 -10.43
C TYR A 98 24.21 -11.00 -10.12
N LYS A 99 24.76 -10.45 -9.02
CA LYS A 99 26.13 -10.75 -8.57
C LYS A 99 26.31 -12.24 -8.27
N ILE A 100 25.33 -12.87 -7.60
CA ILE A 100 25.31 -14.31 -7.34
C ILE A 100 25.32 -15.09 -8.67
N GLN A 101 24.44 -14.73 -9.61
CA GLN A 101 24.37 -15.37 -10.92
C GLN A 101 25.68 -15.22 -11.71
N GLN A 102 26.32 -14.06 -11.64
CA GLN A 102 27.58 -13.79 -12.32
C GLN A 102 28.73 -14.60 -11.72
N ASN A 103 28.76 -14.79 -10.39
CA ASN A 103 29.76 -15.61 -9.72
C ASN A 103 29.68 -17.09 -10.11
N VAL A 104 28.48 -17.59 -10.47
CA VAL A 104 28.32 -18.94 -11.05
C VAL A 104 29.00 -19.05 -12.42
N LYS A 105 29.03 -17.98 -13.20
CA LYS A 105 29.68 -17.96 -14.53
C LYS A 105 31.18 -17.66 -14.44
N ASN A 106 31.57 -16.75 -13.56
CA ASN A 106 32.93 -16.28 -13.35
C ASN A 106 33.30 -16.44 -11.86
N SER A 107 33.87 -17.59 -11.52
CA SER A 107 34.22 -17.93 -10.13
C SER A 107 35.12 -16.86 -9.51
N GLY A 108 34.71 -16.30 -8.38
CA GLY A 108 35.47 -15.30 -7.61
C GLY A 108 35.03 -13.85 -7.82
N SER A 109 34.02 -13.58 -8.65
CA SER A 109 33.49 -12.21 -8.83
C SER A 109 32.63 -11.71 -7.67
N TYR A 110 32.21 -12.61 -6.77
CA TYR A 110 31.41 -12.27 -5.59
C TYR A 110 31.86 -13.08 -4.38
N THR A 111 32.57 -12.44 -3.45
CA THR A 111 33.12 -13.09 -2.25
C THR A 111 32.08 -13.19 -1.13
N GLU A 112 32.36 -14.02 -0.13
CA GLU A 112 31.49 -14.16 1.04
C GLU A 112 31.38 -12.85 1.85
N GLU A 113 32.48 -12.10 2.00
CA GLU A 113 32.47 -10.78 2.65
C GLU A 113 31.56 -9.80 1.92
N MET A 114 31.63 -9.73 0.58
CA MET A 114 30.77 -8.87 -0.23
C MET A 114 29.29 -9.26 -0.08
N MET A 115 29.01 -10.56 0.00
CA MET A 115 27.65 -11.07 0.21
C MET A 115 27.12 -10.67 1.59
N LEU A 116 27.91 -10.81 2.65
CA LEU A 116 27.51 -10.41 4.00
C LEU A 116 27.26 -8.90 4.10
N GLU A 117 28.08 -8.10 3.43
CA GLU A 117 27.91 -6.65 3.36
C GLU A 117 26.59 -6.28 2.65
N ASP A 118 26.35 -6.81 1.45
CA ASP A 118 25.13 -6.57 0.66
C ASP A 118 23.87 -7.02 1.43
N LEU A 119 23.91 -8.21 2.06
CA LEU A 119 22.82 -8.72 2.89
C LEU A 119 22.52 -7.82 4.09
N SER A 120 23.58 -7.35 4.77
CA SER A 120 23.47 -6.45 5.92
C SER A 120 22.90 -5.10 5.48
N ARG A 121 23.40 -4.55 4.37
CA ARG A 121 22.92 -3.29 3.78
C ARG A 121 21.45 -3.36 3.40
N PHE A 122 21.05 -4.38 2.66
CA PHE A 122 19.65 -4.58 2.30
C PHE A 122 18.75 -4.72 3.53
N SER A 123 19.17 -5.53 4.53
CA SER A 123 18.41 -5.74 5.77
C SER A 123 18.19 -4.44 6.56
N ARG A 124 19.20 -3.56 6.63
CA ARG A 124 19.06 -2.23 7.26
C ARG A 124 18.03 -1.37 6.53
N GLN A 125 18.05 -1.35 5.20
CA GLN A 125 17.14 -0.50 4.43
C GLN A 125 15.69 -0.97 4.52
N ILE A 126 15.43 -2.29 4.44
CA ILE A 126 14.07 -2.81 4.53
C ILE A 126 13.49 -2.75 5.94
N THR A 127 14.33 -2.62 6.98
CA THR A 127 13.86 -2.35 8.35
C THR A 127 13.07 -1.04 8.42
N LEU A 128 13.48 -0.02 7.66
CA LEU A 128 12.79 1.27 7.61
C LEU A 128 11.70 1.31 6.54
N TRP A 129 11.99 0.83 5.33
CA TRP A 129 11.15 1.09 4.16
C TRP A 129 10.42 -0.14 3.61
N GLY A 130 10.79 -1.34 4.05
CA GLY A 130 10.19 -2.60 3.61
C GLY A 130 8.75 -2.72 4.06
N SER A 131 7.87 -3.23 3.18
CA SER A 131 6.52 -3.59 3.62
C SER A 131 6.57 -4.81 4.55
N SER A 132 5.56 -4.95 5.40
CA SER A 132 5.45 -6.09 6.30
C SER A 132 5.52 -7.44 5.56
N LYS A 133 5.01 -7.50 4.32
CA LYS A 133 5.04 -8.71 3.49
C LYS A 133 6.44 -9.03 2.97
N VAL A 134 7.19 -8.01 2.56
CA VAL A 134 8.59 -8.16 2.14
C VAL A 134 9.44 -8.60 3.32
N VAL A 135 9.31 -7.95 4.48
CA VAL A 135 10.06 -8.28 5.70
C VAL A 135 9.77 -9.72 6.14
N GLN A 136 8.50 -10.14 6.19
CA GLN A 136 8.14 -11.51 6.57
C GLN A 136 8.74 -12.56 5.63
N LYS A 137 8.71 -12.32 4.31
CA LYS A 137 9.31 -13.25 3.35
C LYS A 137 10.84 -13.23 3.40
N TRP A 138 11.44 -12.07 3.69
CA TRP A 138 12.88 -11.94 3.90
C TRP A 138 13.37 -12.75 5.11
N VAL A 139 12.66 -12.68 6.22
CA VAL A 139 12.97 -13.48 7.41
C VAL A 139 12.93 -14.98 7.08
N LYS A 140 11.88 -15.44 6.39
CA LYS A 140 11.78 -16.83 5.93
C LYS A 140 12.94 -17.23 4.99
N PHE A 141 13.38 -16.32 4.13
CA PHE A 141 14.51 -16.56 3.23
C PHE A 141 15.83 -16.72 3.99
N ARG A 142 16.05 -15.89 5.02
CA ARG A 142 17.19 -15.99 5.93
C ARG A 142 17.18 -17.28 6.73
N GLU A 143 16.02 -17.68 7.27
CA GLU A 143 15.86 -18.94 8.02
C GLU A 143 16.07 -20.17 7.15
N ASN A 144 15.58 -20.16 5.91
CA ASN A 144 15.75 -21.27 4.97
C ASN A 144 17.17 -21.35 4.40
N GLY A 145 17.87 -20.22 4.26
CA GLY A 145 19.28 -20.19 3.83
C GLY A 145 20.23 -20.93 4.79
N ALA A 146 19.85 -21.06 6.07
CA ALA A 146 20.61 -21.83 7.06
C ALA A 146 20.38 -23.35 6.96
N LYS A 147 19.46 -23.81 6.09
CA LYS A 147 19.09 -25.22 5.94
C LYS A 147 19.63 -25.81 4.62
N PRO A 148 20.48 -26.85 4.65
CA PRO A 148 21.11 -27.41 3.44
C PRO A 148 20.13 -28.00 2.40
N ASP A 149 18.94 -28.44 2.85
CA ASP A 149 17.91 -29.13 2.07
C ASP A 149 16.86 -28.18 1.44
N ALA A 150 16.90 -26.88 1.77
CA ALA A 150 15.87 -25.92 1.36
C ALA A 150 16.16 -25.18 0.03
N GLY A 151 17.24 -25.52 -0.68
CA GLY A 151 17.75 -24.74 -1.84
C GLY A 151 16.69 -24.40 -2.91
N THR A 152 15.94 -25.39 -3.40
CA THR A 152 14.90 -25.16 -4.43
C THR A 152 13.71 -24.35 -3.89
N ASN A 153 13.36 -24.53 -2.61
CA ASN A 153 12.29 -23.77 -1.98
C ASN A 153 12.71 -22.31 -1.76
N ASN A 154 13.99 -22.07 -1.45
CA ASN A 154 14.52 -20.73 -1.27
C ASN A 154 14.58 -19.94 -2.58
N LEU A 155 14.80 -20.62 -3.70
CA LEU A 155 14.72 -20.01 -5.04
C LEU A 155 13.31 -19.49 -5.35
N PHE A 156 12.27 -20.28 -5.09
CA PHE A 156 10.89 -19.80 -5.25
C PHE A 156 10.52 -18.71 -4.26
N LEU A 157 11.05 -18.76 -3.03
CA LEU A 157 10.85 -17.72 -2.05
C LEU A 157 11.47 -16.39 -2.48
N MET A 158 12.64 -16.41 -3.12
CA MET A 158 13.25 -15.24 -3.74
C MET A 158 12.32 -14.58 -4.77
N GLU A 159 11.66 -15.37 -5.62
CA GLU A 159 10.65 -14.86 -6.56
C GLU A 159 9.41 -14.31 -5.87
N GLU A 160 8.98 -14.92 -4.77
CA GLU A 160 7.88 -14.39 -3.97
C GLU A 160 8.24 -13.05 -3.33
N ILE A 161 9.47 -12.88 -2.85
CA ILE A 161 9.97 -11.59 -2.34
C ILE A 161 9.93 -10.56 -3.47
N MET A 162 10.50 -10.85 -4.64
CA MET A 162 10.48 -9.92 -5.79
C MET A 162 9.06 -9.55 -6.21
N ASN A 163 8.11 -10.48 -6.14
CA ASN A 163 6.71 -10.19 -6.44
C ASN A 163 6.05 -9.27 -5.41
N GLU A 164 6.37 -9.39 -4.12
CA GLU A 164 5.88 -8.43 -3.13
C GLU A 164 6.53 -7.05 -3.30
N MET A 165 7.83 -6.99 -3.60
CA MET A 165 8.51 -5.73 -3.92
C MET A 165 7.86 -5.03 -5.12
N ARG A 166 7.59 -5.77 -6.20
CA ARG A 166 6.86 -5.27 -7.38
C ARG A 166 5.49 -4.75 -7.01
N LYS A 167 4.76 -5.46 -6.16
CA LYS A 167 3.44 -5.05 -5.67
C LYS A 167 3.52 -3.75 -4.86
N ASP A 168 4.53 -3.61 -4.03
CA ASP A 168 4.79 -2.38 -3.28
C ASP A 168 5.10 -1.17 -4.17
N LEU A 169 5.59 -1.41 -5.39
CA LEU A 169 5.84 -0.40 -6.43
C LEU A 169 4.66 -0.24 -7.42
N GLY A 170 3.51 -0.87 -7.16
CA GLY A 170 2.30 -0.74 -7.98
C GLY A 170 2.21 -1.71 -9.17
N LEU A 171 3.14 -2.66 -9.29
CA LEU A 171 3.13 -3.67 -10.35
C LEU A 171 2.35 -4.93 -9.95
N LYS A 172 1.72 -5.57 -10.93
CA LYS A 172 1.04 -6.86 -10.71
C LYS A 172 2.04 -8.00 -10.50
N LYS A 173 1.62 -8.97 -9.69
CA LYS A 173 2.34 -10.25 -9.49
C LYS A 173 2.46 -11.00 -10.81
N VAL A 174 3.61 -11.61 -11.06
CA VAL A 174 3.79 -12.52 -12.18
C VAL A 174 3.54 -13.98 -11.80
N LYS A 175 3.36 -14.83 -12.80
CA LYS A 175 3.26 -16.27 -12.61
C LYS A 175 4.58 -16.82 -12.07
N LYS A 176 4.48 -17.85 -11.22
CA LYS A 176 5.63 -18.57 -10.67
C LYS A 176 6.54 -19.07 -11.80
N GLY A 177 7.83 -18.87 -11.65
CA GLY A 177 8.86 -19.19 -12.64
C GLY A 177 9.23 -18.05 -13.58
N ASN A 178 8.38 -17.03 -13.75
CA ASN A 178 8.62 -16.02 -14.78
C ASN A 178 9.75 -15.06 -14.39
N LEU A 179 9.88 -14.69 -13.12
CA LEU A 179 11.01 -13.86 -12.67
C LEU A 179 12.29 -14.69 -12.57
N LEU A 180 12.17 -15.94 -12.11
CA LEU A 180 13.31 -16.84 -11.99
C LEU A 180 13.92 -17.19 -13.35
N ALA A 181 13.13 -17.17 -14.42
CA ALA A 181 13.62 -17.43 -15.77
C ALA A 181 14.65 -16.41 -16.27
N PHE A 182 14.79 -15.26 -15.61
CA PHE A 182 15.86 -14.30 -15.90
C PHE A 182 17.22 -14.76 -15.35
N PHE A 183 17.19 -15.58 -14.30
CA PHE A 183 18.37 -15.93 -13.50
C PHE A 183 18.79 -17.40 -13.68
N VAL A 184 17.81 -18.29 -13.85
CA VAL A 184 18.01 -19.75 -13.94
C VAL A 184 17.44 -20.27 -15.25
N ASN A 185 18.32 -20.78 -16.12
CA ASN A 185 17.97 -21.25 -17.45
C ASN A 185 16.96 -22.42 -17.41
N ASP A 186 17.12 -23.35 -16.48
CA ASP A 186 16.35 -24.60 -16.44
C ASP A 186 15.03 -24.51 -15.64
N ILE A 187 14.65 -23.31 -15.17
CA ILE A 187 13.49 -23.16 -14.29
C ILE A 187 12.18 -23.64 -14.93
N LYS A 188 12.06 -23.50 -16.26
CA LYS A 188 10.89 -23.93 -17.01
C LYS A 188 10.77 -25.45 -17.08
N GLU A 189 11.90 -26.16 -17.04
CA GLU A 189 11.94 -27.63 -17.04
C GLU A 189 11.57 -28.16 -15.66
N VAL A 190 12.14 -27.59 -14.59
CA VAL A 190 11.79 -27.93 -13.20
C VAL A 190 10.29 -27.72 -12.90
N LEU A 191 9.68 -26.69 -13.50
CA LEU A 191 8.24 -26.42 -13.34
C LEU A 191 7.34 -27.37 -14.14
N LYS A 192 7.84 -28.00 -15.21
CA LYS A 192 7.11 -29.05 -15.95
C LYS A 192 7.10 -30.38 -15.20
N VAL A 193 8.18 -30.70 -14.47
CA VAL A 193 8.32 -31.95 -13.70
C VAL A 193 7.48 -31.95 -12.41
N LYS A 194 7.14 -30.77 -11.86
CA LYS A 194 6.32 -30.62 -10.63
C LYS A 194 4.81 -30.47 -10.89
N LYS A 195 4.34 -30.68 -12.11
CA LYS A 195 2.91 -30.64 -12.47
C LYS A 195 2.31 -32.03 -12.41
#